data_AF-A0A2N1WGX8-F1
#
_entry.id   AF-A0A2N1WGX8-F1
#
_cell.length_a   1.000
_cell.length_b   1.000
_cell.length_c   1.000
_cell.angle_alpha   90.00
_cell.angle_beta   90.00
_cell.angle_gamma   90.00
#
_symmetry.space_group_name_H-M   'P 1'
#
loop_
_entity.id
_entity.type
_entity.pdbx_description
1 polymer ?
#
loop_
_entity_poly.entity_id
_entity_poly.type
_entity_poly.pdbx_seq_one_letter_code
_entity_poly.pdbx_strand_id
1 'polypeptide(L)' 'MIRTQVYLTEQQMRALKRLAVLSGRRQSELIREAVDLLTREREASDWRRSMAAAAGLWKGRDDLPDLSRLRSEFDRES' A
#
# COMPACT_ATOMS: atom_id res chain seq x y z
N MET A 1 -20.14 -2.22 4.13
CA MET A 1 -19.92 -2.83 2.80
C MET A 1 -20.87 -2.20 1.81
N ILE A 2 -20.36 -1.65 0.71
CA ILE A 2 -21.18 -1.13 -0.40
C ILE A 2 -21.32 -2.26 -1.42
N ARG A 3 -22.53 -2.48 -1.97
CA ARG A 3 -22.74 -3.50 -3.01
C ARG A 3 -22.15 -3.01 -4.32
N THR A 4 -21.19 -3.75 -4.85
CA THR A 4 -20.53 -3.44 -6.12
C THR A 4 -20.64 -4.64 -7.05
N GLN A 5 -21.02 -4.39 -8.30
CA GLN A 5 -21.00 -5.39 -9.37
C GLN A 5 -19.69 -5.28 -10.13
N VAL A 6 -19.02 -6.41 -10.35
CA VAL A 6 -17.78 -6.50 -11.12
C VAL A 6 -17.93 -7.52 -12.23
N TYR A 7 -17.40 -7.21 -13.40
CA TYR A 7 -17.37 -8.14 -14.52
C TYR A 7 -16.10 -8.98 -14.43
N LEU A 8 -16.25 -10.30 -14.54
CA LEU A 8 -15.17 -11.26 -14.58
C LEU A 8 -15.32 -12.10 -15.84
N THR A 9 -14.18 -12.45 -16.45
CA THR A 9 -14.17 -13.50 -17.47
C THR A 9 -14.61 -14.83 -16.85
N GLU A 10 -15.11 -15.74 -17.66
CA GLU A 10 -15.50 -17.06 -17.17
C GLU A 10 -14.32 -17.81 -16.51
N GLN A 11 -13.11 -17.64 -17.03
CA GLN A 11 -11.92 -18.27 -16.48
C GLN A 11 -11.61 -17.74 -15.08
N GLN A 12 -11.70 -16.43 -14.86
CA GLN A 12 -11.53 -15.81 -13.54
C GLN A 12 -12.62 -16.29 -12.58
N MET A 13 -13.88 -16.33 -13.01
CA MET A 13 -14.98 -16.85 -12.20
C MET A 13 -14.76 -18.32 -11.79
N ARG A 14 -14.33 -19.17 -12.72
CA ARG A 14 -13.98 -20.58 -12.43
C ARG A 14 -12.83 -20.68 -11.43
N ALA A 15 -11.80 -19.85 -11.59
CA ALA A 15 -10.67 -19.82 -10.66
C ALA A 15 -11.09 -19.36 -9.25
N LEU A 16 -11.89 -18.30 -9.15
CA LEU A 16 -12.39 -17.78 -7.89
C LEU A 16 -13.26 -18.80 -7.15
N LYS A 17 -14.15 -19.50 -7.87
CA LYS A 17 -14.96 -20.60 -7.30
C LYS A 17 -14.08 -21.72 -6.74
N ARG A 18 -13.05 -22.15 -7.49
CA ARG A 18 -12.11 -23.17 -7.01
C ARG A 18 -11.37 -22.71 -5.76
N LEU A 19 -10.85 -21.48 -5.75
CA LEU A 19 -10.15 -20.92 -4.59
C LEU A 19 -11.05 -20.84 -3.36
N ALA A 20 -12.31 -20.43 -3.53
CA ALA A 20 -13.29 -20.39 -2.43
C ALA A 20 -13.51 -21.79 -1.82
N VAL A 21 -13.67 -22.82 -2.67
CA VAL A 21 -13.82 -24.21 -2.20
C VAL A 21 -12.56 -24.69 -1.48
N LEU A 22 -11.38 -24.49 -2.07
CA LEU A 22 -10.12 -24.96 -1.50
C LEU A 22 -9.76 -24.28 -0.18
N SER A 23 -10.10 -23.00 -0.03
CA SER A 23 -9.82 -22.21 1.17
C SER A 23 -10.92 -22.29 2.24
N GLY A 24 -12.10 -22.84 1.91
CA GLY A 24 -13.28 -22.80 2.78
C GLY A 24 -13.87 -21.40 2.99
N ARG A 25 -13.48 -20.42 2.17
CA ARG A 25 -13.88 -19.00 2.30
C ARG A 25 -14.91 -18.60 1.27
N ARG A 26 -15.65 -17.53 1.54
CA ARG A 26 -16.61 -16.98 0.58
C ARG A 26 -15.86 -16.25 -0.53
N GLN A 27 -16.37 -16.33 -1.77
CA GLN A 27 -15.81 -15.61 -2.91
C GLN A 27 -15.71 -14.10 -2.65
N SER A 28 -16.69 -13.51 -1.96
CA SER A 28 -16.66 -12.09 -1.61
C SER A 28 -15.51 -11.72 -0.66
N GLU A 29 -15.07 -12.64 0.20
CA GLU A 29 -13.93 -12.41 1.09
C GLU A 29 -12.61 -12.41 0.31
N LEU A 30 -12.47 -13.36 -0.63
CA LEU A 30 -11.30 -13.44 -1.51
C LEU A 30 -11.21 -12.22 -2.44
N ILE A 31 -12.34 -11.77 -3.00
CA ILE A 31 -12.36 -10.55 -3.84
C ILE A 31 -11.89 -9.35 -3.03
N ARG A 32 -12.39 -9.18 -1.80
CA ARG A 32 -12.00 -8.05 -0.95
C ARG A 32 -10.53 -8.09 -0.58
N GLU A 33 -10.03 -9.25 -0.16
CA GLU A 33 -8.61 -9.41 0.15
C GLU A 33 -7.73 -9.08 -1.05
N ALA A 34 -8.10 -9.54 -2.25
CA ALA A 34 -7.35 -9.21 -3.46
C ALA A 34 -7.34 -7.70 -3.75
N VAL A 35 -8.47 -7.01 -3.53
CA VAL A 35 -8.55 -5.54 -3.66
C VAL A 35 -7.70 -4.84 -2.61
N ASP A 36 -7.72 -5.31 -1.35
CA ASP A 36 -6.92 -4.74 -0.27
C ASP A 36 -5.42 -4.89 -0.54
N LEU A 37 -4.99 -6.08 -1.00
CA LEU A 37 -3.60 -6.34 -1.36
C LEU A 37 -3.14 -5.43 -2.50
N LEU A 38 -3.93 -5.32 -3.56
CA LEU A 38 -3.62 -4.47 -4.71
C LEU A 38 -3.52 -2.99 -4.31
N THR A 39 -4.40 -2.53 -3.43
CA THR A 39 -4.42 -1.13 -2.97
C THR A 39 -3.19 -0.83 -2.11
N ARG A 40 -2.86 -1.71 -1.16
CA ARG A 40 -1.67 -1.58 -0.31
C ARG A 40 -0.37 -1.57 -1.13
N GLU A 41 -0.27 -2.43 -2.13
CA GLU A 41 0.91 -2.46 -3.02
C GLU A 41 1.09 -1.14 -3.77
N ARG A 42 -0.01 -0.54 -4.26
CA ARG A 42 0.03 0.77 -4.91
C ARG A 42 0.37 1.90 -3.96
N GLU A 43 -0.25 1.95 -2.78
CA GLU A 43 0.07 2.96 -1.76
C GLU A 43 1.54 2.89 -1.34
N ALA A 44 2.08 1.70 -1.13
CA ALA A 44 3.50 1.51 -0.81
C ALA A 44 4.42 1.95 -1.96
N SER A 45 4.03 1.70 -3.21
CA SER A 45 4.74 2.19 -4.39
C SER A 45 4.70 3.71 -4.49
N ASP A 46 3.54 4.33 -4.25
CA ASP A 46 3.36 5.77 -4.29
C ASP A 46 4.13 6.47 -3.16
N TRP A 47 4.14 5.90 -1.96
CA TRP A 47 4.98 6.37 -0.86
C TRP A 47 6.47 6.37 -1.25
N ARG A 48 6.98 5.25 -1.77
CA ARG A 48 8.38 5.14 -2.20
C ARG A 48 8.70 6.15 -3.30
N ARG A 49 7.80 6.32 -4.27
CA ARG A 49 7.96 7.28 -5.36
C ARG A 49 7.97 8.72 -4.84
N SER A 50 7.06 9.08 -3.93
CA SER A 50 7.02 10.39 -3.28
C SER A 50 8.28 10.67 -2.46
N MET A 51 8.76 9.68 -1.69
CA MET A 51 10.02 9.78 -0.95
C MET A 51 11.23 9.95 -1.86
N ALA A 52 11.30 9.20 -2.97
CA ALA A 52 12.37 9.33 -3.95
C ALA A 52 12.33 10.71 -4.66
N ALA A 53 11.14 11.24 -4.95
CA ALA A 53 10.97 12.58 -5.50
C ALA A 53 11.35 13.68 -4.49
N ALA A 54 11.13 13.44 -3.19
CA ALA A 54 11.53 14.36 -2.14
C ALA A 54 13.03 14.28 -1.79
N ALA A 55 13.69 13.17 -2.14
CA ALA A 55 15.12 12.99 -1.90
C ALA A 55 15.93 14.04 -2.67
N GLY A 56 16.66 14.88 -1.92
CA GLY A 56 17.49 15.93 -2.50
C GLY A 56 16.84 17.30 -2.61
N LEU A 57 15.54 17.47 -2.33
CA LEU A 57 14.88 18.79 -2.28
C LEU A 57 15.52 19.76 -1.27
N TRP A 58 16.21 19.22 -0.26
CA TRP A 58 16.84 19.96 0.82
C TRP A 58 18.37 19.98 0.69
N LYS A 59 18.92 19.40 -0.38
CA LYS A 59 20.37 19.31 -0.61
C LYS A 59 20.89 20.64 -1.16
N GLY A 60 21.72 21.33 -0.39
CA GLY A 60 22.30 22.63 -0.77
C GLY A 60 21.40 23.83 -0.46
N ARG A 61 20.48 23.68 0.49
CA ARG A 61 19.74 24.80 1.07
C ARG A 61 20.45 25.30 2.31
N ASP A 62 20.70 26.60 2.35
CA ASP A 62 21.49 27.25 3.40
C ASP A 62 20.59 27.87 4.48
N ASP A 63 19.28 27.89 4.24
CA ASP A 63 18.23 28.44 5.10
C ASP A 63 17.68 27.43 6.11
N LEU A 64 18.22 26.21 6.10
CA LEU A 64 17.75 25.13 6.95
C LEU A 64 18.44 25.18 8.32
N PRO A 65 17.70 24.93 9.43
CA PRO A 65 18.32 24.73 10.72
C PRO A 65 19.20 23.48 10.71
N ASP A 66 20.10 23.34 11.69
CA ASP A 66 20.95 22.16 11.82
C ASP A 66 20.08 20.90 11.97
N LEU A 67 19.93 20.18 10.85
CA LEU A 67 19.10 18.99 10.75
C LEU A 67 19.65 17.84 11.60
N SER A 68 20.95 17.82 11.88
CA SER A 68 21.58 16.79 12.72
C SER A 68 21.15 16.98 14.17
N ARG A 69 21.15 18.24 14.64
CA ARG A 69 20.67 18.60 15.97
C ARG A 69 19.17 18.31 16.11
N LEU A 70 18.35 18.74 15.15
CA LEU A 70 16.90 18.49 15.16
C LEU A 70 16.58 16.99 15.19
N ARG A 71 17.36 16.15 14.49
CA ARG A 71 17.21 14.70 14.51
C ARG A 71 17.56 14.09 15.87
N SER A 72 18.62 14.57 16.51
CA SER A 72 19.03 14.09 17.84
C SER A 72 18.02 14.43 18.96
N GLU A 73 17.21 15.48 18.79
CA GLU A 73 16.13 15.82 19.75
C GLU A 73 14.98 14.79 19.74
N PHE A 74 14.84 14.02 18.66
CA PHE A 74 13.86 12.95 18.53
C PHE A 74 14.36 11.60 19.05
N ASP A 75 15.68 11.46 19.26
CA ASP A 75 16.28 10.30 19.93
C ASP A 75 16.00 10.43 21.43
N ARG A 76 14.73 10.24 21.83
CA ARG A 76 14.37 10.10 23.24
C ARG A 76 15.04 8.84 23.76
N GLU A 77 16.00 9.03 24.68
CA GLU A 77 16.58 7.98 25.51
C GLU A 77 15.45 7.11 26.08
N SER A 78 15.54 5.80 25.82
CA SER A 78 14.65 4.77 26.35
C SER A 78 15.03 4.41 27.77
#